data_AF-A0A060WDD2-F1
#
_entry.id   AF-A0A060WDD2-F1
#
_cell.length_a   1.000
_cell.length_b   1.000
_cell.length_c   1.000
_cell.angle_alpha   90.00
_cell.angle_beta   90.00
_cell.angle_gamma   90.00
#
_symmetry.space_group_name_H-M   'P 1'
#
loop_
_entity.id
_entity.type
_entity.pdbx_description
1 polymer ?
#
loop_
_entity_poly.entity_id
_entity_poly.type
_entity_poly.pdbx_seq_one_letter_code
_entity_poly.pdbx_strand_id
1 'polypeptide(L)'
;MNTSISSCFEKLVVSSEMTLVNDQKTDLCIDQGPVPGNTPILYGCHYFGPQSCYYRASGEIYIGGIKSHKYNSNRCLVDTGTRTPGLYECKVAQQKRFHMLWEFQQVSTLT
;
A
#
# COMPACT_ATOMS: atom_id res chain seq x y z
N MET A 1 -15.02 -12.45 9.83
CA MET A 1 -15.40 -12.71 8.43
C MET A 1 -14.25 -12.20 7.58
N ASN A 2 -13.37 -13.12 7.16
CA ASN A 2 -12.22 -12.78 6.33
C ASN A 2 -12.73 -12.48 4.93
N THR A 3 -12.98 -11.21 4.63
CA THR A 3 -13.19 -10.75 3.27
C THR A 3 -11.86 -10.86 2.54
N SER A 4 -11.68 -11.97 1.83
CA SER A 4 -10.66 -12.13 0.79
C SER A 4 -10.89 -11.03 -0.25
N ILE A 5 -10.00 -10.06 -0.27
CA ILE A 5 -10.02 -8.95 -1.21
C ILE A 5 -9.21 -9.41 -2.43
N SER A 6 -9.94 -9.87 -3.43
CA SER A 6 -9.61 -9.68 -4.85
C SER A 6 -8.16 -10.02 -5.24
N SER A 7 -7.98 -11.30 -5.61
CA SER A 7 -7.03 -11.94 -6.54
C SER A 7 -6.15 -11.12 -7.50
N CYS A 8 -6.36 -9.82 -7.73
CA CYS A 8 -5.46 -8.96 -8.52
C CYS A 8 -4.37 -8.27 -7.69
N PHE A 9 -4.48 -8.22 -6.35
CA PHE A 9 -3.49 -7.55 -5.47
C PHE A 9 -2.89 -8.47 -4.39
N GLU A 10 -3.30 -9.73 -4.30
CA GLU A 10 -3.02 -10.62 -3.17
C GLU A 10 -1.56 -11.10 -3.02
N LYS A 11 -0.62 -10.52 -3.75
CA LYS A 11 0.76 -10.99 -3.72
C LYS A 11 1.77 -9.85 -3.86
N LEU A 12 1.63 -8.86 -2.98
CA LEU A 12 2.65 -7.84 -2.81
C LEU A 12 3.69 -8.32 -1.80
N VAL A 13 4.96 -8.17 -2.14
CA VAL A 13 6.09 -8.43 -1.25
C VAL A 13 6.83 -7.14 -0.96
N VAL A 14 7.18 -6.95 0.32
CA VAL A 14 8.08 -5.87 0.74
C VAL A 14 9.49 -6.26 0.34
N SER A 15 10.12 -5.44 -0.51
CA SER A 15 11.50 -5.64 -0.96
C SER A 15 12.52 -5.02 0.02
N SER A 16 13.81 -5.35 -0.14
CA SER A 16 14.92 -4.71 0.59
C SER A 16 14.97 -3.19 0.38
N GLU A 17 14.49 -2.72 -0.78
CA GLU A 17 14.46 -1.32 -1.18
C GLU A 17 13.21 -0.58 -0.67
N MET A 18 12.51 -1.15 0.31
CA MET A 18 11.36 -0.53 0.97
C MET A 18 10.25 -0.14 -0.02
N THR A 19 9.99 -0.96 -1.03
CA THR A 19 8.85 -0.83 -1.97
C THR A 19 7.99 -2.09 -1.99
N LEU A 20 6.72 -1.96 -2.39
CA LEU A 20 5.80 -3.09 -2.59
C LEU A 20 5.86 -3.55 -4.04
N VAL A 21 6.44 -4.72 -4.26
CA VAL A 21 6.61 -5.34 -5.57
C VAL A 21 5.51 -6.36 -5.80
N ASN A 22 4.98 -6.44 -7.03
CA ASN A 22 4.08 -7.51 -7.43
C ASN A 22 4.86 -8.82 -7.62
N ASP A 23 4.47 -9.90 -6.96
CA ASP A 23 5.20 -11.17 -7.03
C ASP A 23 5.06 -11.89 -8.40
N GLN A 24 4.02 -11.58 -9.18
CA GLN A 24 3.77 -12.17 -10.50
C GLN A 24 4.46 -11.36 -11.60
N LYS A 25 4.66 -10.06 -11.35
CA LYS A 25 5.27 -9.09 -12.25
C LYS A 25 6.27 -8.26 -11.48
N THR A 26 7.44 -8.85 -11.23
CA THR A 26 8.47 -8.31 -10.33
C THR A 26 9.13 -7.03 -10.84
N ASP A 27 8.84 -6.63 -12.08
CA ASP A 27 9.17 -5.34 -12.67
C ASP A 27 8.18 -4.22 -12.33
N LEU A 28 7.05 -4.55 -11.69
CA LEU A 28 6.01 -3.61 -11.30
C LEU A 28 5.93 -3.41 -9.78
N CYS A 29 5.92 -2.15 -9.38
CA CYS A 29 5.82 -1.69 -8.01
C CYS A 29 4.53 -0.88 -7.80
N ILE A 30 4.01 -0.88 -6.57
CA ILE A 30 2.95 0.05 -6.18
C ILE A 30 3.52 1.47 -6.17
N ASP A 31 2.88 2.37 -6.90
CA ASP A 31 3.21 3.78 -6.97
C ASP A 31 2.00 4.62 -6.52
N GLN A 32 2.28 5.73 -5.83
CA GLN A 32 1.28 6.69 -5.42
C GLN A 32 0.41 7.20 -6.59
N GLY A 33 1.00 7.32 -7.79
CA GLY A 33 0.37 7.87 -8.98
C GLY A 33 0.17 9.39 -8.91
N PRO A 34 -0.61 9.95 -9.87
CA PRO A 34 -0.90 11.37 -9.93
C PRO A 34 -1.63 11.89 -8.67
N VAL A 35 -1.26 13.09 -8.24
CA VAL A 35 -1.97 13.84 -7.20
C VAL A 35 -2.49 15.15 -7.82
N PRO A 36 -3.79 15.49 -7.67
CA PRO A 36 -4.79 14.85 -6.82
C PRO A 36 -5.33 13.53 -7.39
N GLY A 37 -5.57 12.57 -6.50
CA GLY A 37 -6.06 11.23 -6.82
C GLY A 37 -6.01 10.34 -5.58
N ASN A 38 -6.81 9.27 -5.53
CA ASN A 38 -6.82 8.30 -4.42
C ASN A 38 -6.68 6.85 -4.90
N THR A 39 -6.27 6.64 -6.14
CA THR A 39 -6.08 5.30 -6.72
C THR A 39 -4.60 5.12 -6.97
N PRO A 40 -3.91 4.23 -6.23
CA PRO A 40 -2.53 3.89 -6.54
C PRO A 40 -2.46 3.14 -7.87
N ILE A 41 -1.29 3.13 -8.50
CA ILE A 41 -1.06 2.44 -9.77
C ILE A 41 0.01 1.36 -9.60
N LEU A 42 0.00 0.37 -10.50
CA LEU A 42 1.17 -0.46 -10.75
C LEU A 42 1.99 0.23 -11.84
N TYR A 43 3.26 0.50 -11.55
CA TYR A 43 4.17 1.16 -12.48
C TYR A 43 5.55 0.51 -12.44
N GLY A 44 6.36 0.73 -13.47
CA GLY A 44 7.72 0.19 -13.52
C GLY A 44 8.50 0.56 -12.26
N CYS A 45 9.14 -0.41 -11.61
CA CYS A 45 9.92 -0.18 -10.40
C CYS A 45 11.08 0.79 -10.70
N HIS A 46 11.03 1.98 -10.10
CA HIS A 46 12.05 3.02 -10.22
C HIS A 46 12.53 3.54 -8.87
N TYR A 47 11.99 3.03 -7.75
CA TYR A 47 12.50 3.24 -6.39
C TYR A 47 12.59 4.71 -5.93
N PHE A 48 11.83 5.59 -6.58
CA PHE A 48 11.74 6.98 -6.15
C PHE A 48 10.64 7.14 -5.09
N GLY A 49 10.61 8.32 -4.46
CA GLY A 49 9.69 8.64 -3.37
C GLY A 49 8.23 8.18 -3.56
N PRO A 50 7.61 8.28 -4.76
CA PRO A 50 6.25 7.78 -4.99
C PRO A 50 6.04 6.27 -4.77
N GLN A 51 7.10 5.46 -4.85
CA GLN A 51 7.09 4.00 -4.64
C GLN A 51 7.59 3.58 -3.25
N SER A 52 8.02 4.53 -2.42
CA SER A 52 8.43 4.24 -1.06
C SER A 52 7.25 3.73 -0.24
N CYS A 53 7.48 2.64 0.49
CA CYS A 53 6.52 1.98 1.36
C CYS A 53 7.00 2.05 2.80
N TYR A 54 6.10 2.25 3.77
CA TYR A 54 6.45 2.19 5.19
C TYR A 54 5.38 1.41 5.93
N TYR A 55 5.76 0.23 6.43
CA TYR A 55 4.88 -0.58 7.27
C TYR A 55 5.07 -0.16 8.73
N ARG A 56 3.97 0.23 9.38
CA ARG A 56 4.00 0.65 10.78
C ARG A 56 3.74 -0.52 11.71
N ALA A 57 4.25 -0.41 12.93
CA ALA A 57 3.98 -1.39 14.00
C ALA A 57 2.49 -1.54 14.32
N SER A 58 1.67 -0.52 14.03
CA SER A 58 0.21 -0.56 14.17
C SER A 58 -0.52 -1.20 12.98
N GLY A 59 0.18 -1.62 11.93
CA GLY A 59 -0.39 -2.33 10.78
C GLY A 59 -0.71 -1.47 9.56
N GLU A 60 -0.53 -0.14 9.61
CA GLU A 60 -0.75 0.69 8.43
C GLU A 60 0.41 0.59 7.43
N ILE A 61 0.08 0.68 6.16
CA ILE A 61 1.04 0.82 5.07
C ILE A 61 0.95 2.23 4.52
N TYR A 62 2.05 2.97 4.55
CA TYR A 62 2.16 4.27 3.88
C TYR A 62 2.82 4.10 2.52
N ILE A 63 2.28 4.78 1.51
CA ILE A 63 2.86 4.84 0.16
C ILE A 63 3.20 6.29 -0.17
N GLY A 64 4.38 6.51 -0.74
CA GLY A 64 4.89 7.83 -1.07
C GLY A 64 5.81 8.41 0.00
N GLY A 65 6.12 9.70 -0.11
CA GLY A 65 6.98 10.40 0.86
C GLY A 65 6.34 10.54 2.24
N ILE A 66 7.14 10.36 3.30
CA ILE A 66 6.73 10.60 4.68
C ILE A 66 6.69 12.08 4.99
N LYS A 67 5.55 12.51 5.54
CA LYS A 67 5.37 13.86 6.05
C LYS A 67 5.69 13.88 7.55
N SER A 68 6.67 14.69 7.94
CA SER A 68 7.14 14.83 9.32
C SER A 68 6.31 15.81 10.16
N HIS A 69 5.64 16.77 9.52
CA HIS A 69 4.85 17.79 10.22
C HIS A 69 3.52 17.24 10.77
N LYS A 70 3.20 17.57 12.03
CA LYS A 70 2.02 17.09 12.78
C LYS A 70 0.67 17.32 12.09
N TYR A 71 0.53 18.39 11.32
CA TYR A 71 -0.71 18.73 10.61
C TYR A 71 -0.88 17.95 9.31
N ASN A 72 0.21 17.48 8.72
CA ASN A 72 0.19 16.72 7.48
C ASN A 72 -0.16 15.25 7.74
N SER A 73 -1.15 14.72 7.00
CA SER A 73 -1.41 13.28 7.02
C SER A 73 -0.58 12.58 5.95
N ASN A 74 0.10 11.50 6.34
CA ASN A 74 0.59 10.50 5.40
C ASN A 74 -0.59 9.85 4.66
N ARG A 75 -0.30 9.19 3.55
CA ARG A 75 -1.29 8.48 2.75
C ARG A 75 -1.22 6.98 3.04
N CYS A 76 -2.33 6.42 3.51
CA CYS A 76 -2.49 5.03 3.85
C CYS A 76 -3.04 4.25 2.66
N LEU A 77 -2.43 3.10 2.36
CA LEU A 77 -3.06 2.08 1.52
C LEU A 77 -4.26 1.51 2.29
N VAL A 78 -5.42 1.48 1.66
CA VAL A 78 -6.66 1.05 2.32
C VAL A 78 -7.46 0.12 1.44
N ASP A 79 -8.13 -0.83 2.06
CA ASP A 79 -9.26 -1.50 1.46
C ASP A 79 -10.52 -0.62 1.62
N THR A 80 -11.14 -0.34 0.48
CA THR A 80 -12.34 0.49 0.36
C THR A 80 -13.63 -0.34 0.35
N GLY A 81 -13.55 -1.67 0.46
CA GLY A 81 -14.65 -2.59 0.21
C GLY A 81 -14.94 -2.78 -1.28
N THR A 82 -14.01 -2.38 -2.16
CA THR A 82 -14.11 -2.53 -3.62
C THR A 82 -12.97 -3.40 -4.15
N ARG A 83 -12.97 -3.68 -5.46
CA ARG A 83 -11.95 -4.54 -6.09
C ARG A 83 -10.53 -3.94 -6.06
N THR A 84 -10.40 -2.63 -5.88
CA THR A 84 -9.11 -1.92 -5.95
C THR A 84 -8.82 -1.21 -4.63
N PRO A 85 -7.58 -1.28 -4.11
CA PRO A 85 -7.22 -0.53 -2.93
C PRO A 85 -7.26 0.97 -3.22
N GLY A 86 -7.54 1.74 -2.18
CA GLY A 86 -7.42 3.19 -2.19
C GLY A 86 -6.09 3.63 -1.58
N LEU A 87 -5.71 4.86 -1.89
CA LEU A 87 -4.62 5.57 -1.23
C LEU A 87 -5.17 6.91 -0.75
N TYR A 88 -5.46 7.02 0.54
CA TYR A 88 -6.10 8.19 1.14
C TYR A 88 -5.22 8.75 2.23
N GLU A 89 -5.35 10.04 2.53
CA GLU A 89 -4.84 10.56 3.80
C GLU A 89 -5.36 9.71 4.96
N CYS A 90 -4.48 9.21 5.81
CA CYS A 90 -4.83 8.30 6.91
C CYS A 90 -5.95 8.87 7.81
N LYS A 91 -5.92 10.17 8.10
CA LYS A 91 -7.00 10.84 8.87
C LYS A 91 -8.36 10.76 8.15
N VAL A 92 -8.37 10.95 6.82
CA VAL A 92 -9.58 10.85 5.99
C VAL A 92 -10.05 9.40 5.88
N ALA A 93 -9.12 8.45 5.71
CA ALA A 93 -9.42 7.03 5.70
C ALA A 93 -10.11 6.59 7.00
N GLN A 94 -9.65 7.11 8.15
CA GLN A 94 -10.22 6.81 9.46
C GLN A 94 -11.64 7.37 9.59
N GLN A 95 -11.86 8.61 9.15
CA GLN A 95 -13.19 9.22 9.12
C GLN A 95 -14.17 8.44 8.22
N LYS A 96 -13.68 7.96 7.07
CA LYS A 96 -14.45 7.13 6.14
C LYS A 96 -14.61 5.67 6.60
N ARG A 97 -13.96 5.27 7.69
CA ARG A 97 -13.96 3.90 8.24
C ARG A 97 -13.50 2.85 7.23
N PHE A 98 -12.53 3.21 6.39
CA PHE A 98 -11.88 2.23 5.52
C PHE A 98 -10.99 1.28 6.33
N HIS A 99 -10.82 0.07 5.82
CA HIS A 99 -9.91 -0.92 6.40
C HIS A 99 -8.48 -0.55 6.00
N MET A 100 -7.63 -0.24 6.98
CA MET A 100 -6.28 0.30 6.73
C MET A 100 -5.17 -0.47 7.44
N LEU A 101 -5.53 -1.54 8.16
CA LEU A 101 -4.59 -2.40 8.86
C LEU A 101 -4.33 -3.61 7.98
N TRP A 102 -3.05 -3.88 7.74
CA TRP A 102 -2.55 -4.95 6.90
C TRP A 102 -1.68 -5.88 7.74
N GLU A 103 -1.77 -7.18 7.49
CA GLU A 103 -0.93 -8.18 8.11
C GLU A 103 -0.11 -8.88 7.02
N PHE A 104 1.21 -8.94 7.21
CA PHE A 104 2.10 -9.71 6.33
C PHE A 104 2.25 -11.14 6.86
N GLN A 105 2.05 -12.11 5.99
CA GLN A 105 2.33 -13.51 6.28
C GLN A 105 3.63 -13.92 5.60
N GLN A 106 4.55 -14.51 6.37
CA GLN A 106 5.71 -15.19 5.80
C GLN A 106 5.22 -16.52 5.24
N VAL A 107 5.18 -16.63 3.90
CA VAL A 107 4.92 -17.91 3.25
C VAL A 107 6.27 -18.62 3.12
N SER A 108 6.51 -19.63 3.96
CA SER A 108 7.64 -20.53 3.74
C SER A 108 7.31 -21.42 2.55
N THR A 109 8.04 -21.27 1.45
CA THR A 109 8.01 -22.26 0.37
C THR A 109 8.60 -23.56 0.90
N LEU A 110 7.74 -24.54 1.24
CA LEU A 110 8.18 -25.93 1.23
C LEU A 110 8.44 -26.28 -0.24
N THR A 111 9.66 -26.75 -0.50
CA THR A 111 10.29 -27.02 -1.80
C THR A 111 9.39 -27.67 -2.84
#